data_AF-A0A7S2MBZ7-F1
#
_entry.id   AF-A0A7S2MBZ7-F1
#
_cell.length_a   1.000
_cell.length_b   1.000
_cell.length_c   1.000
_cell.angle_alpha   90.00
_cell.angle_beta   90.00
_cell.angle_gamma   90.00
#
_symmetry.space_group_name_H-M   'P 1'
#
loop_
_entity.id
_entity.type
_entity.pdbx_description
1 polymer ?
#
loop_
_entity_poly.entity_id
_entity_poly.type
_entity_poly.pdbx_seq_one_letter_code
_entity_poly.pdbx_strand_id
1 'polypeptide(L)'
;NATALEVIGASASDKLVIIMVGLPGTGKTHIAKRICRFVSFFHDIPSRLFNSSEYRRKLFGAKLPASFYDPNNKDALEKRGKACEAALADLIDYMKQDGVRVGL
;
A
#
# COMPACT_ATOMS: atom_id res chain seq x y z
N ASN A 1 20.30 6.28 0.84
CA ASN A 1 19.94 4.86 0.61
C ASN A 1 18.52 4.76 0.11
N ALA A 2 18.30 5.11 -1.17
CA ALA A 2 17.04 4.84 -1.86
C ALA A 2 17.24 3.51 -2.59
N THR A 3 16.55 2.47 -2.15
CA THR A 3 16.51 1.17 -2.84
C THR A 3 15.97 1.40 -4.25
N ALA A 4 16.63 0.85 -5.26
CA ALA A 4 16.21 0.97 -6.66
C ALA A 4 14.79 0.41 -6.83
N LEU A 5 13.91 1.20 -7.45
CA LEU A 5 12.63 0.72 -7.96
C LEU A 5 12.93 -0.13 -9.20
N GLU A 6 12.81 -1.45 -9.08
CA GLU A 6 12.90 -2.36 -10.22
C GLU A 6 11.62 -2.19 -11.07
N VAL A 7 11.75 -1.56 -12.24
CA VAL A 7 10.63 -1.36 -13.16
C VAL A 7 10.63 -2.51 -14.17
N ILE A 8 9.73 -3.49 -13.97
CA ILE A 8 9.51 -4.59 -14.90
C ILE A 8 8.27 -4.26 -15.74
N GLY A 9 8.45 -4.06 -17.05
CA GLY A 9 7.36 -3.97 -18.04
C GLY A 9 7.13 -2.56 -18.58
N ALA A 10 7.38 -2.37 -19.88
CA ALA A 10 7.01 -1.18 -20.63
C ALA A 10 6.21 -1.59 -21.88
N SER A 11 4.90 -1.82 -21.70
CA SER A 11 3.89 -1.71 -22.74
C SER A 11 2.84 -0.68 -22.33
N ALA A 12 2.28 0.06 -23.29
CA ALA A 12 1.29 1.11 -23.05
C ALA A 12 -0.02 0.61 -22.39
N SER A 13 -0.19 -0.70 -22.20
CA SER A 13 -1.34 -1.30 -21.52
C SER A 13 -1.03 -1.84 -20.11
N ASP A 14 0.20 -1.71 -19.63
CA ASP A 14 0.60 -2.36 -18.39
C ASP A 14 0.02 -1.64 -17.16
N LYS A 15 -0.28 -2.43 -16.13
CA LYS A 15 -0.80 -1.96 -14.84
C LYS A 15 0.36 -1.80 -13.88
N LEU A 16 0.48 -0.65 -13.22
CA LEU A 16 1.57 -0.34 -12.29
C LEU A 16 1.10 -0.43 -10.84
N VAL A 17 1.78 -1.24 -10.04
CA VAL A 17 1.61 -1.29 -8.58
C VAL A 17 2.89 -0.79 -7.92
N ILE A 18 2.78 0.22 -7.06
CA ILE A 18 3.92 0.81 -6.35
C ILE A 18 3.89 0.35 -4.89
N ILE A 19 4.82 -0.53 -4.51
CA ILE A 19 4.91 -1.05 -3.13
C ILE A 19 5.92 -0.25 -2.33
N MET A 20 5.45 0.42 -1.28
CA MET A 20 6.30 1.20 -0.39
C MET A 20 6.89 0.34 0.74
N VAL A 21 8.22 0.25 0.82
CA VAL A 21 8.93 -0.51 1.87
C VAL A 21 9.75 0.40 2.79
N GLY A 22 9.97 -0.05 4.03
CA GLY A 22 10.86 0.62 5.00
C GLY A 22 10.30 0.77 6.42
N LEU A 23 11.19 1.10 7.36
CA LEU A 23 10.89 1.17 8.80
C LEU A 23 9.82 2.21 9.15
N PRO A 24 9.07 2.05 10.26
CA PRO A 24 8.12 3.06 10.74
C PRO A 24 8.76 4.46 10.84
N GLY A 25 7.99 5.51 10.54
CA GLY A 25 8.48 6.90 10.62
C GLY A 25 9.25 7.43 9.40
N THR A 26 9.58 6.59 8.41
CA THR A 26 10.37 7.01 7.22
C THR A 26 9.60 7.77 6.13
N GLY A 27 8.41 8.32 6.44
CA GLY A 27 7.65 9.14 5.48
C GLY A 27 6.98 8.39 4.31
N LYS A 28 6.98 7.05 4.29
CA LYS A 28 6.34 6.23 3.23
C LYS A 28 4.94 6.71 2.82
N THR A 29 4.05 6.85 3.80
CA THR A 29 2.66 7.31 3.55
C THR A 29 2.61 8.72 2.95
N HIS A 30 3.52 9.59 3.36
CA HIS A 30 3.58 10.96 2.85
C HIS A 30 4.03 10.99 1.39
N ILE A 31 5.06 10.20 1.05
CA ILE A 31 5.54 10.07 -0.34
C ILE A 31 4.46 9.41 -1.21
N ALA A 32 3.86 8.30 -0.76
CA ALA A 32 2.82 7.59 -1.50
C ALA A 32 1.62 8.49 -1.84
N LYS A 33 1.16 9.31 -0.88
CA LYS A 33 0.11 10.31 -1.11
C LYS A 33 0.49 11.36 -2.15
N ARG A 34 1.76 11.81 -2.16
CA ARG A 34 2.25 12.76 -3.17
C ARG A 34 2.30 12.14 -4.56
N ILE A 35 2.80 10.91 -4.68
CA ILE A 35 2.84 10.20 -5.97
C ILE A 35 1.42 9.97 -6.50
N CYS A 36 0.52 9.44 -5.67
CA CYS A 36 -0.88 9.23 -6.03
C CYS A 36 -1.55 10.53 -6.51
N ARG A 37 -1.41 11.62 -5.75
CA ARG A 37 -1.93 12.93 -6.16
C ARG A 37 -1.30 13.44 -7.45
N PHE A 38 0.01 13.27 -7.63
CA PHE A 38 0.70 13.72 -8.83
C PHE A 38 0.19 12.98 -10.07
N VAL A 39 0.14 11.64 -10.01
CA VAL A 39 -0.33 10.79 -11.11
C VAL A 39 -1.78 11.08 -11.47
N SER A 40 -2.66 11.18 -10.47
CA SER A 40 -4.07 11.46 -10.74
C SER A 40 -4.35 12.88 -11.19
N PHE A 41 -3.59 13.88 -10.71
CA PHE A 41 -3.83 15.27 -11.09
C PHE A 41 -3.16 15.66 -12.41
N PHE A 42 -1.88 15.32 -12.61
CA PHE A 42 -1.12 15.77 -13.79
C PHE A 42 -1.29 14.88 -15.01
N HIS A 43 -1.49 13.57 -14.80
CA HIS A 43 -1.60 12.62 -15.90
C HIS A 43 -3.04 12.14 -16.13
N ASP A 44 -4.00 12.61 -15.32
CA ASP A 44 -5.40 12.18 -15.37
C ASP A 44 -5.57 10.66 -15.30
N ILE A 45 -4.67 9.99 -14.56
CA ILE A 45 -4.69 8.54 -14.41
C ILE A 45 -5.45 8.20 -13.11
N PRO A 46 -6.52 7.39 -13.17
CA PRO A 46 -7.16 6.87 -11.97
C PRO A 46 -6.15 6.12 -11.10
N SER A 47 -5.90 6.64 -9.89
CA SER A 47 -5.01 6.02 -8.93
C SER A 47 -5.58 6.02 -7.51
N ARG A 48 -5.19 5.01 -6.72
CA ARG A 48 -5.67 4.83 -5.35
C ARG A 48 -4.58 4.29 -4.44
N LEU A 49 -4.64 4.70 -3.17
CA LEU A 49 -3.74 4.27 -2.10
C LEU A 49 -4.39 3.21 -1.20
N PHE A 50 -3.68 2.13 -0.93
CA PHE A 50 -4.06 0.96 -0.15
C PHE A 50 -3.11 0.79 1.04
N ASN A 51 -3.41 1.48 2.14
CA ASN A 51 -2.55 1.50 3.30
C ASN A 51 -2.89 0.39 4.31
N SER A 52 -2.09 -0.68 4.38
CA SER A 52 -2.32 -1.80 5.31
C SER A 52 -2.45 -1.40 6.79
N SER A 53 -1.82 -0.29 7.22
CA SER A 53 -2.01 0.22 8.59
C SER A 53 -3.39 0.83 8.80
N GLU A 54 -4.02 1.39 7.77
CA GLU A 54 -5.41 1.84 7.83
C GLU A 54 -6.37 0.66 7.93
N TYR A 55 -6.16 -0.39 7.13
CA TYR A 55 -6.93 -1.64 7.23
C TYR A 55 -6.81 -2.25 8.62
N ARG A 56 -5.60 -2.31 9.18
CA ARG A 56 -5.39 -2.75 10.57
C ARG A 56 -6.18 -1.90 11.56
N ARG A 57 -6.18 -0.57 11.42
CA ARG A 57 -6.95 0.33 12.31
C ARG A 57 -8.45 0.08 12.21
N LYS A 58 -8.97 -0.21 11.01
CA LYS A 58 -10.39 -0.54 10.77
C LYS A 58 -10.78 -1.89 11.39
N LEU A 59 -9.93 -2.91 11.25
CA LEU A 59 -10.22 -4.27 11.70
C LEU A 59 -9.98 -4.49 13.21
N PHE A 60 -8.94 -3.86 13.77
CA PHE A 60 -8.46 -4.17 15.13
C PHE A 60 -8.31 -2.93 16.02
N GLY A 61 -8.77 -1.76 15.56
CA GLY A 61 -8.73 -0.51 16.31
C GLY A 61 -7.44 0.30 16.14
N ALA A 62 -7.53 1.59 16.47
CA ALA A 62 -6.44 2.54 16.28
C ALA A 62 -5.35 2.47 17.35
N LYS A 63 -5.74 2.17 18.60
CA LYS A 63 -4.86 2.15 19.77
C LYS A 63 -4.48 0.71 20.07
N LEU A 64 -3.23 0.36 19.80
CA LEU A 64 -2.65 -0.95 20.09
C LEU A 64 -1.36 -0.76 20.91
N PRO A 65 -1.08 -1.65 21.87
CA PRO A 65 0.14 -1.56 22.68
C PRO A 65 1.38 -1.82 21.81
N ALA A 66 2.55 -1.38 22.28
CA ALA A 66 3.82 -1.60 21.57
C ALA A 66 4.12 -3.09 21.34
N SER A 67 3.69 -3.96 22.28
CA SER A 67 3.80 -5.42 22.19
C SER A 67 3.05 -6.04 21.00
N PHE A 68 2.16 -5.28 20.34
CA PHE A 68 1.55 -5.69 19.08
C PHE A 68 2.55 -5.80 17.93
N TYR A 69 3.64 -5.02 17.95
CA TYR A 69 4.64 -5.05 16.87
C TYR A 69 5.81 -5.99 17.16
N ASP A 70 5.80 -6.67 18.31
CA ASP A 70 6.80 -7.68 18.66
C ASP A 70 6.77 -8.84 17.63
N PRO A 71 7.92 -9.22 17.05
CA PRO A 71 8.00 -10.35 16.12
C PRO A 71 7.59 -11.70 16.76
N ASN A 72 7.72 -11.85 18.08
CA ASN A 72 7.37 -13.09 18.78
C ASN A 72 5.87 -13.20 19.10
N ASN A 73 5.11 -12.10 18.95
CA ASN A 73 3.67 -12.10 19.17
C ASN A 73 2.94 -12.66 17.94
N LYS A 74 2.69 -13.98 17.95
CA LYS A 74 2.04 -14.70 16.83
C LYS A 74 0.64 -14.18 16.50
N ASP A 75 -0.18 -13.86 17.50
CA ASP A 75 -1.52 -13.30 17.31
C ASP A 75 -1.45 -11.93 16.60
N ALA A 76 -0.54 -11.06 17.05
CA ALA A 76 -0.39 -9.75 16.41
C ALA A 76 0.24 -9.83 15.02
N LEU A 77 1.10 -10.83 14.76
CA LEU A 77 1.60 -11.13 13.43
C LEU A 77 0.46 -11.57 12.49
N GLU A 78 -0.43 -12.46 12.95
CA GLU A 78 -1.60 -12.89 12.19
C GLU A 78 -2.55 -11.73 11.88
N LYS A 79 -2.83 -10.86 12.87
CA LYS A 79 -3.67 -9.66 12.67
C LYS A 79 -3.05 -8.70 11.66
N ARG A 80 -1.73 -8.51 11.68
CA ARG A 80 -1.02 -7.73 10.65
C ARG A 80 -1.13 -8.38 9.27
N GLY A 81 -1.03 -9.72 9.20
CA GLY A 81 -1.24 -10.51 7.99
C GLY A 81 -2.64 -10.27 7.39
N LYS A 82 -3.69 -10.46 8.18
CA LYS A 82 -5.09 -10.22 7.76
C LYS A 82 -5.33 -8.81 7.23
N ALA A 83 -4.74 -7.80 7.87
CA ALA A 83 -4.84 -6.42 7.40
C ALA A 83 -4.09 -6.18 6.07
N CYS A 84 -2.97 -6.88 5.86
CA CYS A 84 -2.22 -6.84 4.61
C CYS A 84 -2.99 -7.52 3.48
N GLU A 85 -3.53 -8.72 3.74
CA GLU A 85 -4.35 -9.48 2.80
C GLU A 85 -5.60 -8.72 2.37
N ALA A 86 -6.30 -8.08 3.31
CA ALA A 86 -7.45 -7.24 2.99
C ALA A 86 -7.09 -6.05 2.10
N ALA A 87 -5.95 -5.38 2.37
CA ALA A 87 -5.47 -4.28 1.53
C ALA A 87 -5.06 -4.75 0.13
N LEU A 88 -4.43 -5.93 0.04
CA LEU A 88 -4.01 -6.54 -1.22
C LEU A 88 -5.20 -7.01 -2.06
N ALA A 89 -6.23 -7.58 -1.43
CA ALA A 89 -7.46 -7.99 -2.11
C ALA A 89 -8.15 -6.78 -2.76
N ASP A 90 -8.34 -5.71 -1.98
CA ASP A 90 -8.92 -4.46 -2.48
C ASP A 90 -8.07 -3.82 -3.59
N LEU A 91 -6.74 -3.90 -3.50
CA LEU A 91 -5.83 -3.45 -4.55
C LEU A 91 -6.03 -4.28 -5.82
N ILE A 92 -6.06 -5.60 -5.72
CA ILE A 92 -6.25 -6.50 -6.87
C ILE A 92 -7.59 -6.21 -7.54
N ASP A 93 -8.66 -6.05 -6.77
CA ASP A 93 -10.00 -5.78 -7.29
C ASP A 93 -10.10 -4.38 -7.92
N TYR A 94 -9.44 -3.38 -7.34
CA TYR A 94 -9.30 -2.07 -7.96
C TYR A 94 -8.56 -2.16 -9.29
N MET A 95 -7.46 -2.91 -9.33
CA MET A 95 -6.66 -3.09 -10.54
C MET A 95 -7.39 -3.87 -11.62
N LYS A 96 -8.46 -4.64 -11.33
CA LYS A 96 -9.29 -5.30 -12.36
C LYS A 96 -10.22 -4.34 -13.10
N GLN A 97 -10.51 -3.17 -12.56
CA GLN A 97 -11.44 -2.21 -13.16
C GLN A 97 -10.91 -1.64 -14.48
N ASP A 98 -11.82 -1.36 -15.41
CA ASP A 98 -11.47 -0.74 -16.69
C ASP A 98 -10.98 0.69 -16.48
N GLY A 99 -9.94 1.06 -17.24
CA GLY A 99 -9.33 2.40 -17.16
C GLY A 99 -8.42 2.62 -15.94
N VAL A 100 -8.41 1.72 -14.95
CA VAL A 100 -7.47 1.79 -13.82
C VAL A 100 -6.09 1.30 -14.25
N ARG A 101 -5.07 2.12 -13.97
CA ARG A 101 -3.68 1.83 -14.35
C ARG A 101 -2.70 1.83 -13.18
N VAL A 102 -3.00 2.51 -12.06
CA VAL A 102 -2.03 2.70 -10.98
C VAL A 102 -2.63 2.45 -9.60
N GLY A 103 -1.99 1.56 -8.83
CA GLY A 103 -2.29 1.34 -7.40
C GLY A 103 -1.05 1.51 -6.53
N LEU A 104 -1.23 2.05 -5.32
CA LEU A 104 -0.14 2.33 -4.36
C LEU A 104 -0.44 1.76 -2.98
#